data_AF-A0AAU5G2R7-F1
#
_entry.id   AF-A0AAU5G2R7-F1
#
_cell.length_a   1.000
_cell.length_b   1.000
_cell.length_c   1.000
_cell.angle_alpha   90.00
_cell.angle_beta   90.00
_cell.angle_gamma   90.00
#
_symmetry.space_group_name_H-M   'P 1'
#
loop_
_entity.id
_entity.type
_entity.pdbx_description
1 polymer ?
#
loop_
_entity_poly.entity_id
_entity_poly.type
_entity_poly.pdbx_seq_one_letter_code
_entity_poly.pdbx_strand_id
1 'polypeptide(L)' 'MRRLIDATPLGRTGRSEEMASVVAFLLSDEASFLSGVDILVDGGVYAAVRDR' A
#
# COMPACT_ATOMS: atom_id res chain seq x y z
N MET A 1 16.04 -2.35 6.42
CA MET A 1 15.15 -2.95 5.40
C MET A 1 14.71 -4.38 5.69
N ARG A 2 15.61 -5.34 5.98
CA ARG A 2 15.24 -6.77 6.14
C ARG A 2 14.09 -7.02 7.13
N ARG A 3 14.16 -6.43 8.33
CA ARG A 3 13.11 -6.55 9.36
C ARG A 3 11.72 -6.05 8.93
N LEU A 4 11.66 -5.06 8.03
CA LEU A 4 10.38 -4.56 7.51
C LEU A 4 9.81 -5.55 6.50
N ILE A 5 10.64 -6.09 5.60
CA ILE A 5 10.22 -7.12 4.63
C ILE A 5 9.72 -8.37 5.35
N ASP A 6 10.41 -8.80 6.41
CA ASP A 6 10.00 -9.96 7.20
C ASP A 6 8.67 -9.72 7.96
N ALA A 7 8.34 -8.45 8.23
CA ALA A 7 7.08 -8.04 8.85
C ALA A 7 5.97 -7.75 7.83
N THR A 8 6.31 -7.49 6.55
CA THR A 8 5.34 -7.33 5.47
C THR A 8 4.66 -8.68 5.22
N PRO A 9 3.32 -8.80 5.32
CA PRO A 9 2.60 -10.03 5.00
C PRO A 9 2.92 -10.63 3.62
N LEU A 10 3.17 -9.78 2.62
CA LEU A 10 3.57 -10.22 1.28
C LEU A 10 5.04 -10.72 1.19
N GLY A 11 5.85 -10.55 2.24
CA GLY A 11 7.22 -11.05 2.34
C GLY A 11 8.22 -10.46 1.34
N ARG A 12 7.87 -9.33 0.70
CA ARG A 12 8.69 -8.68 -0.33
C ARG A 12 8.48 -7.17 -0.33
N THR A 13 9.38 -6.45 -0.98
CA THR A 13 9.16 -5.05 -1.34
C THR A 13 8.07 -4.93 -2.41
N GLY A 14 7.32 -3.84 -2.35
CA GLY A 14 6.43 -3.43 -3.44
C GLY A 14 7.22 -3.12 -4.72
N ARG A 15 6.56 -3.27 -5.86
CA ARG A 15 7.08 -2.89 -7.18
C ARG A 15 6.53 -1.53 -7.60
N SER A 16 7.27 -0.83 -8.46
CA SER A 16 6.85 0.47 -9.02
C SER A 16 5.49 0.40 -9.70
N GLU A 17 5.22 -0.71 -10.40
CA GLU A 17 3.98 -0.90 -11.15
C GLU A 17 2.77 -1.02 -10.22
N GLU A 18 2.95 -1.59 -9.02
CA GLU A 18 1.89 -1.71 -8.02
C GLU A 18 1.50 -0.33 -7.47
N MET A 19 2.47 0.57 -7.28
CA MET A 19 2.19 1.95 -6.90
C MET A 19 1.49 2.70 -8.04
N ALA A 20 1.99 2.53 -9.27
CA ALA A 20 1.42 3.17 -10.45
C ALA A 20 -0.03 2.75 -10.70
N SER A 21 -0.38 1.48 -10.49
CA SER A 21 -1.76 1.00 -10.62
C SER A 21 -2.70 1.64 -9.60
N VAL A 22 -2.27 1.81 -8.34
CA VAL A 22 -3.09 2.51 -7.33
C VAL A 22 -3.25 3.98 -7.69
N VAL A 23 -2.18 4.66 -8.11
CA VAL A 23 -2.26 6.06 -8.55
C VAL A 23 -3.19 6.20 -9.76
N ALA A 24 -3.10 5.29 -10.74
CA ALA A 24 -3.97 5.30 -11.91
C ALA A 24 -5.46 5.15 -11.52
N PHE A 25 -5.78 4.27 -10.57
CA PHE A 25 -7.12 4.18 -10.01
C PHE A 25 -7.54 5.49 -9.32
N LEU A 26 -6.68 6.10 -8.51
CA LEU A 26 -7.03 7.34 -7.80
C LEU A 26 -7.25 8.54 -8.71
N LEU A 27 -6.67 8.52 -9.92
CA LEU A 27 -6.89 9.55 -10.94
C LEU A 27 -8.05 9.24 -11.88
N SER A 28 -8.70 8.08 -11.72
CA SER A 28 -9.81 7.64 -12.56
C SER A 28 -11.17 8.09 -12.02
N ASP A 29 -12.20 8.06 -12.86
CA ASP A 29 -13.57 8.44 -12.49
C ASP A 29 -14.17 7.49 -11.44
N GLU A 30 -13.66 6.26 -11.37
CA GLU A 30 -14.03 5.24 -10.40
C GLU A 30 -13.70 5.65 -8.96
N ALA A 31 -12.75 6.57 -8.76
CA ALA A 31 -12.38 7.11 -7.45
C ALA A 31 -13.07 8.46 -7.14
N SER A 32 -14.10 8.86 -7.90
CA SER A 32 -14.73 10.19 -7.84
C SER A 32 -15.27 10.65 -6.47
N PHE A 33 -15.53 9.73 -5.54
CA PHE A 33 -15.98 10.06 -4.18
C PHE A 33 -14.91 9.80 -3.10
N LEU A 34 -13.70 9.42 -3.50
CA LEU A 34 -12.59 9.13 -2.60
C LEU A 34 -11.76 10.41 -2.41
N SER A 35 -11.83 11.00 -1.22
CA SER A 35 -11.05 12.18 -0.85
C SER A 35 -10.87 12.26 0.67
N GLY A 36 -9.84 12.99 1.12
CA GLY A 36 -9.60 13.25 2.54
C GLY A 36 -9.09 12.04 3.34
N VAL A 37 -8.45 11.08 2.67
CA VAL A 37 -7.96 9.83 3.29
C VAL A 37 -6.54 9.49 2.84
N ASP A 38 -5.81 8.81 3.72
CA ASP A 38 -4.53 8.18 3.39
C ASP A 38 -4.77 6.74 2.92
N ILE A 39 -4.18 6.36 1.79
CA ILE A 39 -4.20 4.97 1.29
C ILE A 39 -2.82 4.36 1.46
N LEU A 40 -2.71 3.37 2.36
CA LEU A 40 -1.48 2.60 2.53
C LEU A 40 -1.36 1.55 1.42
N VAL A 41 -0.26 1.64 0.66
CA VAL A 41 0.11 0.65 -0.36
C VAL A 41 1.45 0.01 0.04
N ASP A 42 1.42 -0.74 1.13
CA ASP A 42 2.64 -1.15 1.86
C ASP A 42 2.78 -2.67 2.02
N GLY A 43 1.94 -3.44 1.32
CA GLY A 43 1.88 -4.89 1.44
C GLY A 43 1.40 -5.38 2.81
N GLY A 44 0.80 -4.51 3.62
CA GLY A 44 0.22 -4.81 4.94
C GLY A 44 1.18 -4.65 6.11
N VAL A 45 2.38 -4.10 5.91
CA VAL A 45 3.41 -4.02 6.96
C VAL A 45 2.98 -3.13 8.13
N TYR A 46 2.28 -2.02 7.87
CA TYR A 46 1.82 -1.12 8.93
C TYR A 46 0.85 -1.82 9.89
N ALA A 47 -0.13 -2.54 9.35
CA ALA A 47 -1.06 -3.32 10.17
C ALA A 47 -0.34 -4.42 10.96
N ALA A 48 0.56 -5.17 10.32
CA ALA A 48 1.30 -6.26 10.95
C ALA A 48 2.24 -5.82 12.08
N VAL A 49 2.76 -4.60 12.03
CA VAL A 49 3.63 -4.04 13.07
C VAL A 49 2.83 -3.38 14.19
N ARG A 50 1.64 -2.85 13.91
CA ARG A 50 0.78 -2.20 14.92
C ARG A 50 0.11 -3.17 15.89
N ASP A 51 -0.17 -4.40 15.44
CA ASP A 51 -0.81 -5.45 16.25
C ASP A 51 0.20 -6.33 17.03
N ARG A 52 1.46 -5.88 17.17
CA ARG A 52 2.49 -6.51 18.00
C ARG A 52 2.88 -5.63 19.19
#